data_AF-A0A7S1XDR4-F1
#
_entry.id   AF-A0A7S1XDR4-F1
#
_cell.length_a   1.000
_cell.length_b   1.000
_cell.length_c   1.000
_cell.angle_alpha   90.00
_cell.angle_beta   90.00
_cell.angle_gamma   90.00
#
_symmetry.space_group_name_H-M   'P 1'
#
loop_
_entity.id
_entity.type
_entity.pdbx_description
1 polymer ?
#
loop_
_entity_poly.entity_id
_entity_poly.type
_entity_poly.pdbx_seq_one_letter_code
_entity_poly.pdbx_strand_id
1 'polypeptide(L)'
;QQVLSGGLYAMVLTLAVGLAGLSLWALAYSQPCTINNICFAIDESGSISDSAFVDETNVVLQVARALDMISKMQGIQTKYAAIDFGASESTVSSLTDVASFEQRVSNNPHRKDPDTLYAPAFERCGSLLSGASGVRAIVLVTDGAPSDTTAAIVAANALKSMPNTFIITVGVGLTSSRASFLQSLASGPDFFAEASSFSALKFEKVVQAICPPPKCPSSGYCRFRLTTGGVIQRKGNTFIVGVVGGSREASILDEGSFVRISQWSPPGLKQNFSPSFFKTFALAVPSMRPGVGYET
;
A
#
# COMPACT_ATOMS: atom_id res chain seq x y z
N GLN A 1 64.02 -55.08 -6.80
CA GLN A 1 63.22 -53.84 -6.63
C GLN A 1 61.80 -54.30 -6.31
N GLN A 2 61.32 -54.55 -5.07
CA GLN A 2 61.34 -53.77 -3.81
C GLN A 2 61.00 -52.30 -4.08
N VAL A 3 59.92 -51.66 -3.60
CA VAL A 3 59.11 -51.84 -2.37
C VAL A 3 57.65 -51.35 -2.60
N LEU A 4 56.68 -52.06 -2.02
CA LEU A 4 55.34 -51.58 -1.66
C LEU A 4 55.39 -50.96 -0.26
N SER A 5 54.92 -49.73 -0.10
CA SER A 5 54.48 -49.10 1.17
C SER A 5 53.49 -47.99 0.79
N GLY A 6 52.31 -47.82 1.40
CA GLY A 6 51.89 -48.11 2.77
C GLY A 6 51.76 -46.77 3.49
N GLY A 7 50.53 -46.28 3.72
CA GLY A 7 50.30 -45.01 4.42
C GLY A 7 48.85 -44.54 4.47
N LEU A 8 47.97 -45.36 5.06
CA LEU A 8 46.69 -44.92 5.63
C LEU A 8 47.01 -44.18 6.94
N TYR A 9 46.56 -42.93 7.10
CA TYR A 9 46.18 -42.41 8.42
C TYR A 9 44.92 -41.57 8.27
N ALA A 10 43.85 -42.14 8.80
CA ALA A 10 42.69 -41.39 9.24
C ALA A 10 43.12 -40.43 10.35
N MET A 11 42.75 -39.15 10.23
CA MET A 11 42.49 -38.35 11.42
C MET A 11 41.18 -37.62 11.19
N VAL A 12 40.13 -38.26 11.73
CA VAL A 12 38.91 -37.62 12.20
C VAL A 12 39.34 -36.44 13.07
N LEU A 13 39.04 -35.22 12.64
CA LEU A 13 38.93 -34.10 13.55
C LEU A 13 37.50 -33.56 13.48
N THR A 14 36.67 -34.21 14.27
CA THR A 14 35.39 -33.70 14.75
C THR A 14 35.68 -32.42 15.54
N LEU A 15 35.57 -31.25 14.90
CA LEU A 15 35.39 -30.00 15.64
C LEU A 15 33.89 -29.82 15.87
N ALA A 16 33.39 -30.56 16.86
CA ALA A 16 32.22 -30.16 17.61
C ALA A 16 32.63 -28.96 18.48
N VAL A 17 32.42 -27.75 17.95
CA VAL A 17 32.34 -26.54 18.76
C VAL A 17 30.99 -25.90 18.47
N GLY A 18 30.13 -25.97 19.48
CA GLY A 18 29.09 -24.96 19.69
C GLY A 18 27.82 -25.13 18.86
N LEU A 19 26.96 -26.06 19.29
CA LEU A 19 25.51 -25.83 19.29
C LEU A 19 25.22 -24.57 20.13
N ALA A 20 25.31 -23.40 19.50
CA ALA A 20 24.79 -22.15 20.05
C ALA A 20 24.44 -21.22 18.87
N GLY A 21 23.16 -21.23 18.52
CA GLY A 21 22.53 -20.06 17.92
C GLY A 21 22.88 -19.76 16.46
N LEU A 22 22.68 -20.72 15.55
CA LEU A 22 22.11 -20.32 14.25
C LEU A 22 20.67 -19.85 14.55
N SER A 23 20.57 -18.60 15.03
CA SER A 23 19.34 -17.86 14.97
C SER A 23 18.96 -17.85 13.49
N LEU A 24 17.96 -18.67 13.14
CA LEU A 24 17.11 -18.34 12.01
C LEU A 24 16.55 -16.96 12.34
N TRP A 25 17.26 -15.91 11.92
CA TRP A 25 16.69 -14.60 11.83
C TRP A 25 15.54 -14.78 10.85
N ALA A 26 14.33 -14.89 11.40
CA ALA A 26 13.12 -14.67 10.65
C ALA A 26 13.28 -13.30 10.02
N LEU A 27 13.70 -13.27 8.76
CA LEU A 27 13.40 -12.15 7.90
C LEU A 27 11.89 -12.00 8.03
N ALA A 28 11.45 -10.93 8.68
CA ALA A 28 10.06 -10.51 8.63
C ALA A 28 9.82 -10.21 7.15
N TYR A 29 9.47 -11.26 6.40
CA TYR A 29 9.19 -11.17 4.99
C TYR A 29 7.94 -10.33 4.94
N SER A 30 8.10 -9.07 4.53
CA SER A 30 6.96 -8.23 4.30
C SER A 30 6.10 -8.96 3.29
N GLN A 31 4.88 -9.36 3.67
CA GLN A 31 3.96 -9.95 2.70
C GLN A 31 3.86 -8.95 1.54
N PRO A 32 4.33 -9.31 0.34
CA PRO A 32 4.35 -8.38 -0.77
C PRO A 32 2.91 -7.97 -1.06
N CYS A 33 2.67 -6.69 -1.31
CA CYS A 33 1.35 -6.24 -1.75
C CYS A 33 1.05 -6.79 -3.15
N THR A 34 0.43 -7.97 -3.21
CA THR A 34 0.25 -8.75 -4.43
C THR A 34 -1.07 -8.45 -5.14
N ILE A 35 -1.49 -7.19 -5.21
CA ILE A 35 -2.75 -6.82 -5.87
C ILE A 35 -2.59 -6.75 -7.39
N ASN A 36 -3.25 -7.65 -8.11
CA ASN A 36 -3.18 -7.74 -9.57
C ASN A 36 -4.22 -6.87 -10.28
N ASN A 37 -5.41 -6.72 -9.72
CA ASN A 37 -6.50 -5.99 -10.37
C ASN A 37 -7.26 -5.15 -9.36
N ILE A 38 -7.50 -3.89 -9.69
CA ILE A 38 -8.16 -2.93 -8.81
C ILE A 38 -9.33 -2.30 -9.55
N CYS A 39 -10.50 -2.25 -8.93
CA CYS A 39 -11.63 -1.46 -9.39
C CYS A 39 -11.95 -0.38 -8.36
N PHE A 40 -11.92 0.88 -8.78
CA PHE A 40 -12.39 2.00 -7.97
C PHE A 40 -13.87 2.25 -8.24
N ALA A 41 -14.68 2.34 -7.20
CA ALA A 41 -16.02 2.87 -7.24
C ALA A 41 -15.99 4.30 -6.69
N ILE A 42 -16.21 5.26 -7.57
CA ILE A 42 -16.08 6.71 -7.31
C ILE A 42 -17.48 7.30 -7.16
N ASP A 43 -17.73 7.97 -6.05
CA ASP A 43 -19.03 8.55 -5.74
C ASP A 43 -19.23 9.85 -6.52
N GLU A 44 -20.36 9.99 -7.18
CA GLU A 44 -20.76 11.19 -7.94
C GLU A 44 -22.06 11.78 -7.43
N SER A 45 -22.43 11.47 -6.20
CA SER A 45 -23.65 12.00 -5.58
C SER A 45 -23.58 13.51 -5.41
N GLY A 46 -24.75 14.15 -5.46
CA GLY A 46 -24.91 15.60 -5.41
C GLY A 46 -24.55 16.24 -4.07
N SER A 47 -24.26 15.44 -3.02
CA SER A 47 -23.65 15.93 -1.77
C SER A 47 -22.20 16.35 -1.97
N ILE A 48 -21.52 15.77 -2.97
CA ILE A 48 -20.15 16.10 -3.31
C ILE A 48 -20.16 17.39 -4.13
N SER A 49 -19.26 18.32 -3.82
CA SER A 49 -19.06 19.53 -4.64
C SER A 49 -18.09 19.25 -5.79
N ASP A 50 -18.10 20.05 -6.86
CA ASP A 50 -17.16 19.86 -7.98
C ASP A 50 -15.69 19.91 -7.53
N SER A 51 -15.34 20.80 -6.61
CA SER A 51 -14.00 20.84 -6.03
C SER A 51 -13.67 19.59 -5.21
N ALA A 52 -14.64 19.07 -4.48
CA ALA A 52 -14.45 17.84 -3.70
C ALA A 52 -14.31 16.61 -4.60
N PHE A 53 -15.05 16.54 -5.70
CA PHE A 53 -14.93 15.49 -6.70
C PHE A 53 -13.56 15.53 -7.41
N VAL A 54 -13.05 16.74 -7.69
CA VAL A 54 -11.67 16.91 -8.20
C VAL A 54 -10.65 16.39 -7.17
N ASP A 55 -10.83 16.67 -5.89
CA ASP A 55 -9.95 16.14 -4.83
C ASP A 55 -10.05 14.60 -4.72
N GLU A 56 -11.26 14.05 -4.79
CA GLU A 56 -11.52 12.60 -4.78
C GLU A 56 -10.80 11.88 -5.92
N THR A 57 -11.05 12.32 -7.16
CA THR A 57 -10.42 11.75 -8.35
C THR A 57 -8.91 11.91 -8.33
N ASN A 58 -8.38 13.05 -7.84
CA ASN A 58 -6.95 13.24 -7.64
C ASN A 58 -6.36 12.21 -6.66
N VAL A 59 -7.05 11.89 -5.57
CA VAL A 59 -6.61 10.82 -4.65
C VAL A 59 -6.62 9.46 -5.34
N VAL A 60 -7.68 9.12 -6.08
CA VAL A 60 -7.76 7.85 -6.85
C VAL A 60 -6.58 7.72 -7.81
N LEU A 61 -6.25 8.77 -8.55
CA LEU A 61 -5.10 8.81 -9.46
C LEU A 61 -3.77 8.63 -8.72
N GLN A 62 -3.58 9.29 -7.57
CA GLN A 62 -2.38 9.16 -6.75
C GLN A 62 -2.22 7.76 -6.16
N VAL A 63 -3.31 7.13 -5.71
CA VAL A 63 -3.32 5.74 -5.24
C VAL A 63 -2.92 4.80 -6.37
N ALA A 64 -3.53 4.93 -7.55
CA ALA A 64 -3.21 4.09 -8.70
C ALA A 64 -1.71 4.17 -9.07
N ARG A 65 -1.15 5.38 -9.13
CA ARG A 65 0.30 5.62 -9.38
C ARG A 65 1.19 4.96 -8.33
N ALA A 66 0.85 5.14 -7.06
CA ALA A 66 1.64 4.59 -5.96
C ALA A 66 1.64 3.06 -6.00
N LEU A 67 0.47 2.46 -6.22
CA LEU A 67 0.32 1.01 -6.34
C LEU A 67 1.04 0.47 -7.57
N ASP A 68 0.98 1.15 -8.72
CA ASP A 68 1.66 0.72 -9.94
C ASP A 68 3.19 0.68 -9.73
N MET A 69 3.72 1.69 -9.03
CA MET A 69 5.13 1.72 -8.64
C MET A 69 5.49 0.57 -7.68
N ILE A 70 4.66 0.32 -6.65
CA ILE A 70 4.87 -0.79 -5.70
C ILE A 70 4.86 -2.14 -6.42
N SER A 71 3.86 -2.38 -7.28
CA SER A 71 3.71 -3.61 -8.03
C SER A 71 4.87 -3.84 -9.00
N LYS A 72 5.30 -2.81 -9.74
CA LYS A 72 6.46 -2.90 -10.64
C LYS A 72 7.75 -3.26 -9.90
N MET A 73 7.98 -2.72 -8.70
CA MET A 73 9.13 -3.10 -7.86
C MET A 73 9.10 -4.58 -7.45
N GLN A 74 7.93 -5.20 -7.44
CA GLN A 74 7.72 -6.62 -7.12
C GLN A 74 7.63 -7.51 -8.37
N GLY A 75 7.78 -6.95 -9.58
CA GLY A 75 7.58 -7.68 -10.83
C GLY A 75 6.12 -8.05 -11.12
N ILE A 76 5.17 -7.35 -10.51
CA ILE A 76 3.73 -7.56 -10.65
C ILE A 76 3.18 -6.52 -11.63
N GLN A 77 2.39 -6.97 -12.60
CA GLN A 77 1.61 -6.09 -13.46
C GLN A 77 0.21 -5.92 -12.87
N THR A 78 -0.07 -4.74 -12.32
CA THR A 78 -1.40 -4.38 -11.81
C THR A 78 -2.23 -3.70 -12.90
N LYS A 79 -3.51 -4.07 -13.00
CA LYS A 79 -4.50 -3.42 -13.85
C LYS A 79 -5.52 -2.66 -13.02
N TYR A 80 -6.06 -1.60 -13.61
CA TYR A 80 -6.95 -0.67 -12.95
C TYR A 80 -8.23 -0.49 -13.76
N ALA A 81 -9.35 -0.45 -13.06
CA ALA A 81 -10.67 -0.13 -13.57
C ALA A 81 -11.29 0.94 -12.67
N ALA A 82 -12.21 1.72 -13.23
CA ALA A 82 -13.01 2.67 -12.48
C ALA A 82 -14.45 2.61 -12.96
N ILE A 83 -15.35 2.73 -12.01
CA ILE A 83 -16.74 3.08 -12.25
C ILE A 83 -17.02 4.38 -11.50
N ASP A 84 -17.97 5.12 -12.03
CA ASP A 84 -18.67 6.14 -11.28
C ASP A 84 -20.00 5.56 -10.77
N PHE A 85 -20.53 6.11 -9.68
CA PHE A 85 -21.85 5.74 -9.20
C PHE A 85 -22.55 6.87 -8.46
N GLY A 86 -23.88 6.81 -8.49
CA GLY A 86 -24.78 7.74 -7.81
C GLY A 86 -26.19 7.17 -7.85
N ALA A 87 -27.08 7.75 -8.65
CA ALA A 87 -28.40 7.22 -8.97
C ALA A 87 -28.35 6.10 -10.03
N SER A 88 -27.24 6.02 -10.75
CA SER A 88 -26.85 4.89 -11.59
C SER A 88 -25.34 4.73 -11.57
N GLU A 89 -24.84 3.61 -12.08
CA GLU A 89 -23.42 3.35 -12.27
C GLU A 89 -23.01 3.38 -13.75
N SER A 90 -21.81 3.89 -14.03
CA SER A 90 -21.21 3.83 -15.37
C SER A 90 -19.75 3.41 -15.29
N THR A 91 -19.26 2.75 -16.35
CA THR A 91 -17.85 2.39 -16.46
C THR A 91 -17.04 3.54 -17.04
N VAL A 92 -16.28 4.20 -16.17
CA VAL A 92 -15.29 5.21 -16.53
C VAL A 92 -14.11 4.54 -17.25
N SER A 93 -13.61 3.43 -16.71
CA SER A 93 -12.51 2.67 -17.28
C SER A 93 -12.69 1.17 -17.05
N SER A 94 -12.64 0.38 -18.13
CA SER A 94 -12.41 -1.06 -18.03
C SER A 94 -10.99 -1.35 -17.53
N LEU A 95 -10.71 -2.61 -17.15
CA LEU A 95 -9.37 -3.03 -16.70
C LEU A 95 -8.30 -2.70 -17.74
N THR A 96 -7.38 -1.81 -17.37
CA THR A 96 -6.33 -1.29 -18.24
C THR A 96 -5.07 -0.95 -17.44
N ASP A 97 -4.01 -0.49 -18.11
CA ASP A 97 -2.79 -0.02 -17.46
C ASP A 97 -2.99 1.35 -16.78
N VAL A 98 -2.09 1.73 -15.88
CA VAL A 98 -2.23 2.96 -15.09
C VAL A 98 -2.32 4.22 -15.96
N ALA A 99 -1.65 4.30 -17.11
CA ALA A 99 -1.66 5.50 -17.95
C ALA A 99 -3.02 5.68 -18.64
N SER A 100 -3.55 4.60 -19.22
CA SER A 100 -4.89 4.56 -19.82
C SER A 100 -5.99 4.82 -18.78
N PHE A 101 -5.83 4.27 -17.58
CA PHE A 101 -6.73 4.50 -16.45
C PHE A 101 -6.76 5.96 -16.03
N GLU A 102 -5.59 6.58 -15.85
CA GLU A 102 -5.47 7.97 -15.44
C GLU A 102 -6.16 8.92 -16.41
N GLN A 103 -5.95 8.72 -17.72
CA GLN A 103 -6.59 9.53 -18.74
C GLN A 103 -8.12 9.45 -18.68
N ARG A 104 -8.68 8.27 -18.39
CA ARG A 104 -10.14 8.09 -18.33
C ARG A 104 -10.73 8.71 -17.07
N VAL A 105 -10.11 8.48 -15.92
CA VAL A 105 -10.58 9.04 -14.64
C VAL A 105 -10.43 10.56 -14.61
N SER A 106 -9.35 11.13 -15.17
CA SER A 106 -9.17 12.59 -15.21
C SER A 106 -10.18 13.33 -16.09
N ASN A 107 -10.82 12.62 -17.02
CA ASN A 107 -11.82 13.17 -17.94
C ASN A 107 -13.25 12.82 -17.54
N ASN A 108 -13.44 12.17 -16.38
CA ASN A 108 -14.75 11.76 -15.92
C ASN A 108 -15.56 12.97 -15.42
N PRO A 109 -16.73 13.27 -16.01
CA PRO A 109 -17.54 14.40 -15.58
C PRO A 109 -18.33 14.06 -14.31
N HIS A 110 -18.35 14.99 -13.35
CA HIS A 110 -19.15 14.85 -12.14
C HIS A 110 -20.66 14.95 -12.44
N ARG A 111 -21.43 13.88 -12.20
CA ARG A 111 -22.86 13.83 -12.52
C ARG A 111 -23.79 14.48 -11.49
N LYS A 112 -23.39 14.58 -10.22
CA LYS A 112 -24.19 15.14 -9.12
C LYS A 112 -25.53 14.42 -8.94
N ASP A 113 -25.49 13.11 -9.00
CA ASP A 113 -26.69 12.29 -8.90
C ASP A 113 -27.36 12.44 -7.52
N PRO A 114 -28.70 12.37 -7.42
CA PRO A 114 -29.40 12.57 -6.15
C PRO A 114 -29.25 11.43 -5.14
N ASP A 115 -28.76 10.27 -5.57
CA ASP A 115 -28.70 9.02 -4.82
C ASP A 115 -27.26 8.49 -4.73
N THR A 116 -27.08 7.50 -3.86
CA THR A 116 -25.78 6.86 -3.61
C THR A 116 -25.98 5.34 -3.61
N LEU A 117 -25.95 4.71 -4.78
CA LEU A 117 -26.23 3.27 -4.95
C LEU A 117 -24.97 2.40 -4.89
N TYR A 118 -24.61 1.89 -3.70
CA TYR A 118 -23.42 1.04 -3.53
C TYR A 118 -23.56 -0.35 -4.18
N ALA A 119 -24.75 -0.95 -4.16
CA ALA A 119 -24.91 -2.33 -4.66
C ALA A 119 -24.62 -2.46 -6.17
N PRO A 120 -25.21 -1.63 -7.05
CA PRO A 120 -24.84 -1.63 -8.47
C PRO A 120 -23.36 -1.33 -8.70
N ALA A 121 -22.78 -0.42 -7.91
CA ALA A 121 -21.36 -0.10 -7.98
C ALA A 121 -20.48 -1.33 -7.67
N PHE A 122 -20.79 -2.04 -6.60
CA PHE A 122 -20.12 -3.29 -6.22
C PHE A 122 -20.28 -4.37 -7.27
N GLU A 123 -21.50 -4.59 -7.78
CA GLU A 123 -21.78 -5.59 -8.81
C GLU A 123 -21.01 -5.29 -10.11
N ARG A 124 -20.96 -4.02 -10.50
CA ARG A 124 -20.23 -3.60 -11.70
C ARG A 124 -18.73 -3.76 -11.55
N CYS A 125 -18.15 -3.38 -10.41
CA CYS A 125 -16.74 -3.66 -10.12
C CYS A 125 -16.46 -5.17 -10.09
N GLY A 126 -17.33 -5.97 -9.47
CA GLY A 126 -17.23 -7.43 -9.47
C GLY A 126 -17.23 -8.02 -10.88
N SER A 127 -18.09 -7.50 -11.76
CA SER A 127 -18.16 -7.89 -13.17
C SER A 127 -16.87 -7.54 -13.93
N LEU A 128 -16.34 -6.33 -13.76
CA LEU A 128 -15.07 -5.91 -14.40
C LEU A 128 -13.87 -6.75 -13.94
N LEU A 129 -13.90 -7.24 -12.70
CA LEU A 129 -12.87 -8.10 -12.11
C LEU A 129 -13.14 -9.60 -12.30
N SER A 130 -14.29 -9.96 -12.90
CA SER A 130 -14.62 -11.34 -13.19
C SER A 130 -13.72 -11.88 -14.30
N GLY A 131 -13.20 -13.10 -14.13
CA GLY A 131 -12.22 -13.69 -15.06
C GLY A 131 -10.79 -13.15 -14.96
N ALA A 132 -10.55 -12.07 -14.22
CA ALA A 132 -9.19 -11.61 -13.93
C ALA A 132 -8.49 -12.56 -12.94
N SER A 133 -7.24 -12.93 -13.24
CA SER A 133 -6.43 -13.79 -12.39
C SER A 133 -5.70 -13.00 -11.29
N GLY A 134 -5.34 -13.70 -10.21
CA GLY A 134 -4.60 -13.11 -9.09
C GLY A 134 -5.49 -12.41 -8.05
N VAL A 135 -4.89 -11.55 -7.24
CA VAL A 135 -5.60 -10.84 -6.17
C VAL A 135 -6.33 -9.63 -6.72
N ARG A 136 -7.54 -9.40 -6.21
CA ARG A 136 -8.49 -8.39 -6.66
C ARG A 136 -8.86 -7.47 -5.50
N ALA A 137 -8.89 -6.17 -5.77
CA ALA A 137 -9.32 -5.17 -4.81
C ALA A 137 -10.45 -4.33 -5.41
N ILE A 138 -11.48 -4.08 -4.60
CA ILE A 138 -12.55 -3.13 -4.90
C ILE A 138 -12.44 -2.01 -3.88
N VAL A 139 -12.29 -0.78 -4.34
CA VAL A 139 -12.08 0.40 -3.50
C VAL A 139 -13.30 1.30 -3.65
N LEU A 140 -14.15 1.34 -2.62
CA LEU A 140 -15.28 2.28 -2.55
C LEU A 140 -14.80 3.59 -1.92
N VAL A 141 -14.98 4.71 -2.61
CA VAL A 141 -14.76 6.06 -2.08
C VAL A 141 -16.10 6.78 -2.04
N THR A 142 -16.45 7.41 -0.91
CA THR A 142 -17.78 8.02 -0.71
C THR A 142 -17.79 8.99 0.48
N ASP A 143 -18.67 10.00 0.43
CA ASP A 143 -19.01 10.89 1.56
C ASP A 143 -20.35 10.54 2.25
N GLY A 144 -21.02 9.51 1.74
CA GLY A 144 -22.42 9.23 2.00
C GLY A 144 -22.72 7.92 2.71
N ALA A 145 -24.01 7.65 2.84
CA ALA A 145 -24.55 6.34 3.17
C ALA A 145 -25.29 5.83 1.92
N PRO A 146 -25.38 4.51 1.71
CA PRO A 146 -26.10 4.01 0.55
C PRO A 146 -27.59 4.31 0.67
N SER A 147 -28.26 4.54 -0.46
CA SER A 147 -29.73 4.69 -0.48
C SER A 147 -30.43 3.39 -0.02
N ASP A 148 -29.77 2.23 -0.16
CA ASP A 148 -30.21 0.94 0.39
C ASP A 148 -29.05 0.22 1.10
N THR A 149 -29.11 0.19 2.43
CA THR A 149 -28.10 -0.46 3.28
C THR A 149 -28.12 -1.98 3.17
N THR A 150 -29.29 -2.58 2.95
CA THR A 150 -29.43 -4.03 2.86
C THR A 150 -28.84 -4.54 1.56
N ALA A 151 -29.17 -3.88 0.44
CA ALA A 151 -28.58 -4.19 -0.86
C ALA A 151 -27.05 -4.04 -0.83
N ALA A 152 -26.53 -2.97 -0.23
CA ALA A 152 -25.09 -2.75 -0.09
C ALA A 152 -24.39 -3.88 0.68
N ILE A 153 -24.98 -4.34 1.80
CA ILE A 153 -24.44 -5.46 2.58
C ILE A 153 -24.44 -6.76 1.76
N VAL A 154 -25.54 -7.05 1.06
CA VAL A 154 -25.66 -8.27 0.23
C VAL A 154 -24.60 -8.27 -0.87
N ALA A 155 -24.47 -7.18 -1.62
CA ALA A 155 -23.47 -7.05 -2.69
C ALA A 155 -22.03 -7.16 -2.16
N ALA A 156 -21.72 -6.48 -1.04
CA ALA A 156 -20.41 -6.57 -0.40
C ALA A 156 -20.10 -8.01 0.07
N ASN A 157 -21.06 -8.71 0.66
CA ASN A 157 -20.86 -10.09 1.09
C ASN A 157 -20.67 -11.06 -0.10
N ALA A 158 -21.38 -10.84 -1.21
CA ALA A 158 -21.18 -11.61 -2.43
C ALA A 158 -19.74 -11.44 -2.96
N LEU A 159 -19.23 -10.20 -3.02
CA LEU A 159 -17.85 -9.92 -3.43
C LEU A 159 -16.81 -10.51 -2.46
N LYS A 160 -17.03 -10.42 -1.14
CA LYS A 160 -16.14 -11.02 -0.12
C LYS A 160 -16.09 -12.55 -0.21
N SER A 161 -17.13 -13.18 -0.77
CA SER A 161 -17.14 -14.62 -1.01
C SER A 161 -16.33 -15.05 -2.23
N MET A 162 -15.95 -14.11 -3.10
CA MET A 162 -15.13 -14.39 -4.27
C MET A 162 -13.68 -14.67 -3.86
N PRO A 163 -13.03 -15.72 -4.39
CA PRO A 163 -11.64 -16.04 -4.06
C PRO A 163 -10.70 -14.85 -4.30
N ASN A 164 -9.76 -14.61 -3.39
CA ASN A 164 -8.74 -13.55 -3.54
C ASN A 164 -9.31 -12.15 -3.84
N THR A 165 -10.50 -11.83 -3.34
CA THR A 165 -11.15 -10.53 -3.55
C THR A 165 -11.32 -9.79 -2.23
N PHE A 166 -10.88 -8.54 -2.20
CA PHE A 166 -10.94 -7.70 -1.01
C PHE A 166 -11.71 -6.42 -1.30
N ILE A 167 -12.51 -5.97 -0.33
CA ILE A 167 -13.20 -4.69 -0.34
C ILE A 167 -12.47 -3.75 0.60
N ILE A 168 -12.10 -2.59 0.06
CA ILE A 168 -11.55 -1.44 0.77
C ILE A 168 -12.62 -0.35 0.75
N THR A 169 -12.88 0.25 1.90
CA THR A 169 -13.81 1.39 2.00
C THR A 169 -13.08 2.64 2.45
N VAL A 170 -13.37 3.76 1.79
CA VAL A 170 -12.81 5.07 2.05
C VAL A 170 -13.96 6.02 2.33
N GLY A 171 -14.10 6.41 3.60
CA GLY A 171 -15.15 7.30 4.06
C GLY A 171 -14.66 8.74 4.24
N VAL A 172 -15.42 9.70 3.73
CA VAL A 172 -15.07 11.13 3.84
C VAL A 172 -16.17 11.89 4.57
N GLY A 173 -15.81 12.67 5.60
CA GLY A 173 -16.77 13.54 6.31
C GLY A 173 -17.88 12.80 7.07
N LEU A 174 -17.64 11.55 7.45
CA LEU A 174 -18.67 10.68 8.02
C LEU A 174 -18.94 10.92 9.50
N THR A 175 -20.18 10.65 9.91
CA THR A 175 -20.54 10.44 11.32
C THR A 175 -20.02 9.08 11.79
N SER A 176 -19.88 8.89 13.12
CA SER A 176 -19.40 7.62 13.67
C SER A 176 -20.24 6.41 13.25
N SER A 177 -21.56 6.53 13.18
CA SER A 177 -22.45 5.44 12.74
C SER A 177 -22.23 5.06 11.27
N ARG A 178 -21.98 6.05 10.40
CA ARG A 178 -21.67 5.82 8.97
C ARG A 178 -20.29 5.22 8.78
N ALA A 179 -19.30 5.68 9.56
CA ALA A 179 -17.96 5.09 9.56
C ALA A 179 -18.01 3.61 9.96
N SER A 180 -18.74 3.26 11.03
CA SER A 180 -18.93 1.86 11.43
C SER A 180 -19.64 1.02 10.36
N PHE A 181 -20.61 1.60 9.65
CA PHE A 181 -21.27 0.93 8.53
C PHE A 181 -20.28 0.64 7.40
N LEU A 182 -19.51 1.62 6.93
CA LEU A 182 -18.50 1.39 5.88
C LEU A 182 -17.42 0.39 6.30
N GLN A 183 -17.00 0.43 7.58
CA GLN A 183 -16.04 -0.53 8.11
C GLN A 183 -16.61 -1.96 8.08
N SER A 184 -17.93 -2.14 8.24
CA SER A 184 -18.58 -3.45 8.13
C SER A 184 -18.65 -4.01 6.69
N LEU A 185 -18.63 -3.12 5.69
CA LEU A 185 -18.58 -3.52 4.29
C LEU A 185 -17.18 -3.97 3.85
N ALA A 186 -16.13 -3.38 4.43
CA ALA A 186 -14.74 -3.75 4.16
C ALA A 186 -14.44 -5.22 4.49
N SER A 187 -13.40 -5.78 3.86
CA SER A 187 -12.95 -7.16 4.10
C SER A 187 -12.31 -7.38 5.48
N GLY A 188 -12.04 -6.30 6.22
CA GLY A 188 -11.43 -6.34 7.54
C GLY A 188 -11.10 -4.94 8.06
N PRO A 189 -10.69 -4.81 9.34
CA PRO A 189 -10.48 -3.52 9.98
C PRO A 189 -9.34 -2.70 9.36
N ASP A 190 -8.33 -3.36 8.78
CA ASP A 190 -7.21 -2.69 8.12
C ASP A 190 -7.59 -2.18 6.71
N PHE A 191 -8.74 -2.59 6.16
CA PHE A 191 -9.24 -2.21 4.82
C PHE A 191 -10.21 -1.02 4.87
N PHE A 192 -10.12 -0.19 5.90
CA PHE A 192 -10.92 1.01 6.07
C PHE A 192 -10.01 2.23 6.21
N ALA A 193 -10.28 3.25 5.40
CA ALA A 193 -9.63 4.55 5.52
C ALA A 193 -10.68 5.65 5.71
N GLU A 194 -10.35 6.65 6.52
CA GLU A 194 -11.22 7.80 6.74
C GLU A 194 -10.47 9.14 6.69
N ALA A 195 -11.21 10.17 6.28
CA ALA A 195 -10.80 11.55 6.30
C ALA A 195 -11.98 12.48 6.66
N SER A 196 -11.68 13.65 7.21
CA SER A 196 -12.72 14.65 7.56
C SER A 196 -13.26 15.40 6.34
N SER A 197 -12.51 15.45 5.24
CA SER A 197 -12.89 16.05 3.96
C SER A 197 -12.02 15.48 2.83
N PHE A 198 -12.43 15.67 1.57
CA PHE A 198 -11.65 15.19 0.42
C PHE A 198 -10.27 15.86 0.34
N SER A 199 -10.17 17.16 0.61
CA SER A 199 -8.88 17.86 0.70
C SER A 199 -7.94 17.33 1.80
N ALA A 200 -8.51 16.73 2.86
CA ALA A 200 -7.76 16.11 3.94
C ALA A 200 -7.44 14.62 3.68
N LEU A 201 -8.05 14.01 2.66
CA LEU A 201 -7.83 12.62 2.30
C LEU A 201 -6.42 12.46 1.74
N LYS A 202 -5.61 11.64 2.41
CA LYS A 202 -4.23 11.35 2.03
C LYS A 202 -4.18 10.03 1.28
N PHE A 203 -3.65 10.03 0.06
CA PHE A 203 -3.54 8.82 -0.75
C PHE A 203 -2.76 7.72 -0.03
N GLU A 204 -1.79 8.08 0.81
CA GLU A 204 -0.99 7.12 1.58
C GLU A 204 -1.84 6.27 2.54
N LYS A 205 -2.92 6.83 3.11
CA LYS A 205 -3.85 6.06 3.96
C LYS A 205 -4.60 5.02 3.14
N VAL A 206 -5.02 5.38 1.93
CA VAL A 206 -5.73 4.45 1.03
C VAL A 206 -4.79 3.37 0.51
N VAL A 207 -3.55 3.74 0.16
CA VAL A 207 -2.50 2.77 -0.20
C VAL A 207 -2.22 1.82 0.95
N GLN A 208 -2.15 2.29 2.20
CA GLN A 208 -1.99 1.43 3.38
C GLN A 208 -3.21 0.51 3.59
N ALA A 209 -4.43 0.98 3.31
CA ALA A 209 -5.60 0.12 3.42
C ALA A 209 -5.61 -0.99 2.36
N ILE A 210 -5.15 -0.70 1.14
CA ILE A 210 -5.05 -1.69 0.05
C ILE A 210 -3.86 -2.63 0.25
N CYS A 211 -2.73 -2.08 0.70
CA CYS A 211 -1.45 -2.74 0.92
C CYS A 211 -1.00 -2.56 2.37
N PRO A 212 -1.66 -3.19 3.35
CA PRO A 212 -1.30 -3.02 4.75
C PRO A 212 0.15 -3.42 4.98
N PRO A 213 0.93 -2.60 5.71
CA PRO A 213 2.29 -2.96 6.04
C PRO A 213 2.27 -4.26 6.87
N PRO A 214 3.33 -5.06 6.79
CA PRO A 214 3.44 -6.29 7.56
C PRO A 214 3.33 -5.96 9.06
N LYS A 215 2.45 -6.66 9.77
CA LYS A 215 2.37 -6.54 11.23
C LYS A 215 3.64 -7.15 11.83
N CYS A 216 4.35 -6.39 12.64
CA CYS A 216 5.49 -6.92 13.39
C CYS A 216 5.01 -8.04 14.33
N PRO A 217 5.80 -9.11 14.53
CA PRO A 217 5.48 -10.11 15.53
C PRO A 217 5.32 -9.45 16.91
N SER A 218 4.34 -9.88 17.69
CA SER A 218 4.04 -9.35 19.03
C SER A 218 5.16 -9.54 20.06
N SER A 219 6.22 -10.27 19.71
CA SER A 219 7.38 -10.56 20.57
C SER A 219 8.72 -10.01 20.03
N GLY A 220 8.74 -9.10 19.05
CA GLY A 220 10.02 -8.61 18.50
C GLY A 220 9.98 -7.27 17.75
N TYR A 221 11.18 -6.76 17.44
CA TYR A 221 11.40 -5.54 16.67
C TYR A 221 11.27 -5.78 15.16
N CYS A 222 10.61 -4.88 14.44
CA CYS A 222 10.64 -4.88 12.97
C CYS A 222 11.99 -4.36 12.47
N ARG A 223 12.77 -5.22 11.81
CA ARG A 223 14.00 -4.82 11.12
C ARG A 223 13.68 -4.49 9.66
N PHE A 224 13.70 -3.22 9.30
CA PHE A 224 13.57 -2.78 7.91
C PHE A 224 14.97 -2.70 7.27
N ARG A 225 15.14 -3.31 6.10
CA ARG A 225 16.37 -3.16 5.31
C ARG A 225 16.14 -2.10 4.24
N LEU A 226 16.66 -0.91 4.46
CA LEU A 226 16.70 0.13 3.44
C LEU A 226 17.92 -0.13 2.54
N THR A 227 17.68 -0.61 1.32
CA THR A 227 18.74 -0.68 0.30
C THR A 227 18.77 0.64 -0.44
N THR A 228 19.66 1.53 -0.01
CA THR A 228 19.90 2.79 -0.71
C THR A 228 21.23 2.66 -1.44
N GLY A 229 21.32 3.13 -2.69
CA GLY A 229 22.60 3.25 -3.39
C GLY A 229 23.39 4.45 -2.88
N GLY A 230 23.52 4.60 -1.56
CA GLY A 230 23.79 5.87 -0.89
C GLY A 230 24.48 5.78 0.47
N VAL A 231 25.09 6.90 0.89
CA VAL A 231 25.63 7.11 2.24
C VAL A 231 24.48 7.48 3.17
N ILE A 232 24.27 6.68 4.22
CA ILE A 232 23.33 6.99 5.31
C ILE A 232 24.10 7.74 6.41
N GLN A 233 23.71 8.98 6.70
CA GLN A 233 24.22 9.75 7.83
C GLN A 233 23.16 9.89 8.91
N ARG A 234 23.53 9.70 10.18
CA ARG A 234 22.65 9.94 11.33
C ARG A 234 22.88 11.35 11.85
N LYS A 235 21.81 12.15 11.97
CA LYS A 235 21.83 13.45 12.64
C LYS A 235 20.75 13.45 13.73
N GLY A 236 21.16 13.19 14.97
CA GLY A 236 20.22 12.99 16.08
C GLY A 236 19.33 11.75 15.88
N ASN A 237 18.02 11.93 15.94
CA ASN A 237 17.00 10.90 15.69
C ASN A 237 16.60 10.79 14.20
N THR A 238 17.25 11.55 13.31
CA THR A 238 16.92 11.56 11.88
C THR A 238 18.01 10.84 11.07
N PHE A 239 17.58 9.98 10.13
CA PHE A 239 18.44 9.40 9.11
C PHE A 239 18.39 10.26 7.85
N ILE A 240 19.55 10.73 7.40
CA ILE A 240 19.74 11.44 6.14
C ILE A 240 20.31 10.44 5.15
N VAL A 241 19.60 10.20 4.05
CA VAL A 241 20.05 9.31 2.97
C VAL A 241 20.60 10.17 1.84
N GLY A 242 21.93 10.19 1.69
CA GLY A 242 22.61 10.80 0.54
C GLY A 242 22.82 9.76 -0.55
N VAL A 243 22.31 9.98 -1.77
CA VAL A 243 22.42 9.00 -2.86
C VAL A 243 23.78 9.13 -3.57
N VAL A 244 24.78 8.37 -3.12
CA VAL A 244 26.02 8.05 -3.87
C VAL A 244 26.46 6.62 -3.54
N GLY A 245 26.68 5.81 -4.58
CA GLY A 245 26.73 4.34 -4.59
C GLY A 245 27.40 3.61 -3.40
N GLY A 246 26.73 2.53 -2.97
CA GLY A 246 27.21 1.55 -1.98
C GLY A 246 26.07 1.04 -1.10
N SER A 247 26.05 -0.27 -0.79
CA SER A 247 25.03 -0.92 0.05
C SER A 247 25.45 -0.88 1.53
N ARG A 248 24.61 -0.35 2.43
CA ARG A 248 24.79 -0.46 3.89
C ARG A 248 23.47 -0.75 4.59
N GLU A 249 23.51 -1.48 5.70
CA GLU A 249 22.37 -1.73 6.58
C GLU A 249 22.18 -0.57 7.56
N ALA A 250 20.93 -0.18 7.80
CA ALA A 250 20.55 0.74 8.86
C ALA A 250 19.39 0.15 9.66
N SER A 251 19.47 0.23 10.99
CA SER A 251 18.43 -0.16 11.93
C SER A 251 17.70 1.10 12.39
N ILE A 252 16.39 1.18 12.18
CA ILE A 252 15.54 2.26 12.71
C ILE A 252 15.04 1.81 14.08
N LEU A 253 15.37 2.57 15.13
CA LEU A 253 14.73 2.46 16.43
C LEU A 253 13.62 3.52 16.49
N ASP A 254 12.50 3.06 17.04
CA ASP A 254 11.17 3.66 17.15
C ASP A 254 11.09 5.20 17.31
N GLU A 255 10.16 5.80 16.58
CA GLU A 255 9.18 6.78 17.06
C GLU A 255 8.23 7.12 15.90
N GLY A 256 6.95 6.80 16.05
CA GLY A 256 5.93 6.88 15.02
C GLY A 256 5.96 8.18 14.21
N SER A 257 6.49 8.10 12.98
CA SER A 257 6.39 9.10 11.92
C SER A 257 7.01 8.54 10.64
N PHE A 258 6.46 8.94 9.50
CA PHE A 258 7.06 8.70 8.18
C PHE A 258 8.55 9.06 8.16
N VAL A 259 9.39 8.22 7.53
CA VAL A 259 10.76 8.63 7.22
C VAL A 259 10.70 9.65 6.08
N ARG A 260 10.74 10.94 6.43
CA ARG A 260 10.87 12.02 5.44
C ARG A 260 12.33 12.11 5.01
N ILE A 261 12.63 11.61 3.81
CA ILE A 261 13.93 11.85 3.18
C ILE A 261 13.91 13.27 2.63
N SER A 262 14.48 14.23 3.37
CA SER A 262 14.66 15.60 2.90
C SER A 262 15.94 15.74 2.08
N GLN A 263 15.84 16.47 0.97
CA GLN A 263 16.98 16.81 0.12
C GLN A 263 17.91 17.77 0.87
N TRP A 264 19.20 17.43 0.98
CA TRP A 264 20.25 18.34 1.43
C TRP A 264 21.08 18.77 0.22
N SER A 265 21.11 20.07 -0.08
CA SER A 265 22.05 20.65 -1.04
C SER A 265 23.21 21.27 -0.27
N PRO A 266 24.47 20.83 -0.45
CA PRO A 266 25.63 21.48 0.13
C PRO A 266 25.75 22.92 -0.41
N PRO A 267 26.14 23.92 0.41
CA PRO A 267 26.52 25.22 -0.11
C PRO A 267 27.73 25.08 -1.04
N GLY A 268 27.56 25.36 -2.34
CA GLY A 268 28.67 25.44 -3.30
C GLY A 268 28.65 24.48 -4.49
N LEU A 269 27.71 23.53 -4.58
CA LEU A 269 27.59 22.64 -5.74
C LEU A 269 26.60 23.18 -6.78
N LYS A 270 27.09 24.00 -7.71
CA LYS A 270 26.38 24.29 -8.97
C LYS A 270 26.53 23.10 -9.91
N GLN A 271 25.66 22.10 -9.80
CA GLN A 271 25.49 21.12 -10.88
C GLN A 271 24.04 21.14 -11.35
N ASN A 272 23.89 21.39 -12.65
CA ASN A 272 22.63 21.38 -13.37
C ASN A 272 22.10 19.94 -13.45
N PHE A 273 21.33 19.53 -12.45
CA PHE A 273 20.50 18.33 -12.55
C PHE A 273 19.10 18.72 -12.99
N SER A 274 18.58 17.99 -13.97
CA SER A 274 17.21 18.13 -14.48
C SER A 274 16.19 17.96 -13.35
N PRO A 275 15.12 18.78 -13.25
CA PRO A 275 14.10 18.71 -12.20
C PRO A 275 13.34 17.37 -12.12
N SER A 276 13.46 16.51 -13.13
CA SER A 276 12.77 15.23 -13.26
C SER A 276 13.34 14.08 -12.41
N PHE A 277 14.39 14.31 -11.60
CA PHE A 277 15.12 13.23 -10.92
C PHE A 277 14.77 12.99 -9.44
N PHE A 278 13.80 13.72 -8.87
CA PHE A 278 13.52 13.65 -7.43
C PHE A 278 12.17 12.99 -7.14
N LYS A 279 12.19 11.83 -6.45
CA LYS A 279 11.01 11.15 -5.91
C LYS A 279 11.05 11.14 -4.38
N THR A 280 9.99 11.61 -3.76
CA THR A 280 9.74 11.44 -2.33
C THR A 280 9.22 10.02 -2.09
N PHE A 281 9.86 9.28 -1.18
CA PHE A 281 9.36 7.98 -0.73
C PHE A 281 8.76 8.15 0.66
N ALA A 282 7.51 7.72 0.83
CA ALA A 282 6.89 7.58 2.14
C ALA A 282 6.84 6.09 2.47
N LEU A 283 7.67 5.64 3.43
CA LEU A 283 7.46 4.36 4.11
C LEU A 283 6.70 4.63 5.40
N ALA A 284 5.53 4.01 5.53
CA ALA A 284 4.79 3.98 6.78
C ALA A 284 5.44 2.96 7.72
N VAL A 285 5.86 3.42 8.89
CA VAL A 285 6.35 2.55 9.98
C VAL A 285 5.23 2.41 11.01
N PRO A 286 4.85 1.20 11.43
CA PRO A 286 3.81 1.02 12.45
C PRO A 286 4.22 1.68 13.77
N SER A 287 3.29 2.40 14.40
CA SER A 287 3.43 2.96 15.75
C SER A 287 3.49 1.84 16.79
N MET A 288 4.54 1.77 17.61
CA MET A 288 4.61 0.91 18.80
C MET A 288 4.42 1.71 20.10
N ARG A 289 4.04 1.01 21.18
CA ARG A 289 4.01 1.58 22.54
C ARG A 289 5.42 1.59 23.12
N PRO A 290 5.81 2.61 23.90
CA PRO A 290 7.16 2.70 24.44
C PRO A 290 7.41 1.59 25.47
N GLY A 291 8.40 0.75 25.21
CA GLY A 291 8.97 -0.21 26.14
C GLY A 291 10.49 -0.09 26.10
N VAL A 292 11.09 0.35 27.20
CA VAL A 292 12.53 0.67 27.31
C VAL A 292 13.33 -0.60 27.59
N GLY A 293 14.42 -0.79 26.84
CA GLY A 293 15.52 -1.69 27.18
C GLY A 293 16.69 -1.47 26.22
N TYR A 294 17.79 -0.91 26.71
CA TYR A 294 19.05 -0.79 25.98
C TYR A 294 19.98 -1.93 26.41
N GLU A 295 20.49 -2.71 25.46
CA GLU A 295 21.75 -3.43 25.60
C GLU A 295 22.73 -2.90 24.56
N THR A 296 23.93 -2.56 25.02
CA THR A 296 25.04 -1.95 24.28
C THR A 296 25.69 -2.88 23.28
#